data_AF-A0A7X4JN63-F1
#
_entry.id   AF-A0A7X4JN63-F1
#
_cell.length_a   1.000
_cell.length_b   1.000
_cell.length_c   1.000
_cell.angle_alpha   90.00
_cell.angle_beta   90.00
_cell.angle_gamma   90.00
#
_symmetry.space_group_name_H-M   'P 1'
#
loop_
_entity.id
_entity.type
_entity.pdbx_description
1 polymer ?
#
loop_
_entity_poly.entity_id
_entity_poly.type
_entity_poly.pdbx_seq_one_letter_code
_entity_poly.pdbx_strand_id
1 'polypeptide(L)'
;MKILIFLSILFSAIAFPALGELTDADLDKIRLIINEEIKPIKADIVSLKTDVAWMRGKLESVDKQFESVDKQFESVDKQFESVNKQFESVGKQITHVTYITYGLIALIVAAIAIPQILIAWRAEKSRSLERKVEMLTEEIETLKRQQIIHPRDA
;
A
#
# COMPACT_ATOMS: atom_id res chain seq x y z
N MET A 1 -90.69 -61.77 12.57
CA MET A 1 -89.41 -61.58 13.30
C MET A 1 -88.27 -62.41 12.75
N LYS A 2 -88.40 -63.74 12.56
CA LYS A 2 -87.30 -64.59 12.07
C LYS A 2 -86.68 -64.12 10.73
N ILE A 3 -87.51 -63.72 9.77
CA ILE A 3 -87.04 -63.22 8.46
C ILE A 3 -86.20 -61.94 8.56
N LEU A 4 -86.55 -61.02 9.47
CA LEU A 4 -85.80 -59.77 9.68
C LEU A 4 -84.42 -60.04 10.31
N ILE A 5 -84.34 -61.02 11.23
CA ILE A 5 -83.08 -61.43 11.85
C ILE A 5 -82.18 -62.10 10.80
N PHE A 6 -82.75 -62.97 9.96
CA PHE A 6 -82.02 -63.57 8.85
C PHE A 6 -81.51 -62.52 7.86
N LEU A 7 -82.32 -61.50 7.52
CA LEU A 7 -81.90 -60.43 6.63
C LEU A 7 -80.79 -59.55 7.24
N SER A 8 -80.84 -59.31 8.54
CA SER A 8 -79.81 -58.56 9.28
C SER A 8 -78.49 -59.33 9.34
N ILE A 9 -78.52 -60.63 9.58
CA ILE A 9 -77.32 -61.49 9.59
C ILE A 9 -76.75 -61.62 8.18
N LEU A 10 -77.61 -61.70 7.17
CA LEU A 10 -77.18 -61.74 5.77
C LEU A 10 -76.56 -60.39 5.33
N PHE A 11 -77.16 -59.27 5.75
CA PHE A 11 -76.64 -57.93 5.46
C PHE A 11 -75.31 -57.67 6.17
N SER A 12 -75.15 -58.09 7.43
CA SER A 12 -73.86 -57.99 8.11
C SER A 12 -72.81 -58.90 7.46
N ALA A 13 -73.15 -60.13 7.08
CA ALA A 13 -72.21 -61.05 6.42
C ALA A 13 -71.74 -60.55 5.04
N ILE A 14 -72.57 -59.81 4.31
CA ILE A 14 -72.23 -59.27 2.98
C ILE A 14 -71.57 -57.88 3.08
N ALA A 15 -71.93 -57.06 4.07
CA ALA A 15 -71.38 -55.71 4.25
C ALA A 15 -70.03 -55.69 5.00
N PHE A 16 -69.75 -56.70 5.84
CA PHE A 16 -68.48 -56.78 6.59
C PHE A 16 -67.22 -56.85 5.69
N PRO A 17 -67.18 -57.62 4.58
CA PRO A 17 -66.00 -57.63 3.70
C PRO A 17 -65.85 -56.37 2.84
N ALA A 18 -66.81 -55.44 2.84
CA ALA A 18 -66.79 -54.22 2.02
C ALA A 18 -66.34 -52.96 2.79
N LEU A 19 -66.26 -53.02 4.11
CA LEU A 19 -65.60 -52.00 4.93
C LEU A 19 -64.11 -52.31 4.89
N GLY A 20 -63.34 -51.49 4.17
CA GLY A 20 -61.91 -51.69 3.93
C GLY A 20 -61.11 -51.87 5.22
N GLU A 21 -60.98 -53.12 5.66
CA GLU A 21 -59.95 -53.55 6.59
C GLU A 21 -58.66 -53.53 5.79
N LEU A 22 -57.74 -52.65 6.19
CA LEU A 22 -56.37 -52.67 5.68
C LEU A 22 -55.82 -54.08 5.95
N THR A 23 -55.71 -54.88 4.90
CA THR A 23 -55.33 -56.28 5.05
C THR A 23 -53.82 -56.38 5.31
N ASP A 24 -53.35 -57.47 5.91
CA ASP A 24 -51.90 -57.70 6.07
C ASP A 24 -51.16 -57.63 4.72
N ALA A 25 -51.83 -57.97 3.62
CA ALA A 25 -51.30 -57.84 2.26
C ALA A 25 -51.09 -56.38 1.81
N ASP A 26 -51.96 -55.46 2.24
CA ASP A 26 -51.79 -54.02 1.98
C ASP A 26 -50.62 -53.47 2.81
N LEU A 27 -50.47 -53.96 4.06
CA LEU A 27 -49.36 -53.59 4.93
C LEU A 27 -48.01 -54.09 4.38
N ASP A 28 -47.97 -55.29 3.80
CA ASP A 28 -46.79 -55.85 3.15
C ASP A 28 -46.40 -55.10 1.87
N LYS A 29 -47.38 -54.69 1.06
CA LYS A 29 -47.13 -53.80 -0.10
C LYS A 29 -46.55 -52.46 0.35
N ILE A 30 -47.12 -51.85 1.40
CA ILE A 30 -46.60 -50.58 1.95
C ILE A 30 -45.17 -50.76 2.46
N ARG A 31 -44.88 -51.85 3.19
CA ARG A 31 -43.52 -52.16 3.63
C ARG A 31 -42.55 -52.35 2.46
N LEU A 32 -42.99 -53.01 1.40
CA LEU A 32 -42.16 -53.26 0.21
C LEU A 32 -41.83 -51.96 -0.52
N ILE A 33 -42.83 -51.10 -0.75
CA ILE A 33 -42.66 -49.77 -1.36
C ILE A 33 -41.71 -48.91 -0.53
N ILE A 34 -41.94 -48.83 0.79
CA ILE A 34 -41.08 -48.06 1.70
C ILE A 34 -39.64 -48.59 1.66
N ASN A 35 -39.42 -49.90 1.59
CA ASN A 35 -38.08 -50.47 1.58
C ASN A 35 -37.35 -50.23 0.24
N GLU A 36 -38.08 -50.27 -0.88
CA GLU A 36 -37.55 -49.90 -2.20
C GLU A 36 -37.14 -48.43 -2.28
N GLU A 37 -37.94 -47.52 -1.69
CA GLU A 37 -37.66 -46.09 -1.69
C GLU A 37 -36.58 -45.68 -0.65
N ILE A 38 -36.56 -46.30 0.54
CA ILE A 38 -35.58 -45.96 1.58
C ILE A 38 -34.17 -46.48 1.24
N LYS A 39 -34.04 -47.58 0.50
CA LYS A 39 -32.74 -48.16 0.16
C LYS A 39 -31.80 -47.21 -0.60
N PRO A 40 -32.22 -46.55 -1.70
CA PRO A 40 -31.37 -45.54 -2.36
C PRO A 40 -31.13 -44.33 -1.46
N ILE A 41 -32.14 -43.86 -0.70
CA ILE A 41 -31.99 -42.73 0.23
C ILE A 41 -30.89 -43.01 1.27
N LYS A 42 -30.82 -44.23 1.82
CA LYS A 42 -29.75 -44.61 2.74
C LYS A 42 -28.38 -44.61 2.08
N ALA A 43 -28.30 -45.04 0.82
CA ALA A 43 -27.05 -45.00 0.06
C ALA A 43 -26.59 -43.55 -0.19
N ASP A 44 -27.52 -42.66 -0.57
CA ASP A 44 -27.27 -41.24 -0.79
C ASP A 44 -26.87 -40.52 0.50
N ILE A 45 -27.47 -40.87 1.64
CA ILE A 45 -27.05 -40.32 2.95
C ILE A 45 -25.60 -40.71 3.27
N VAL A 46 -25.19 -41.95 2.94
CA VAL A 46 -23.82 -42.42 3.18
C VAL A 46 -22.82 -41.73 2.26
N SER A 47 -23.15 -41.51 0.98
CA SER A 47 -22.30 -40.75 0.06
C SER A 47 -22.19 -39.29 0.51
N LEU A 48 -23.30 -38.63 0.85
CA LEU A 48 -23.31 -37.26 1.36
C LEU A 48 -22.47 -37.11 2.64
N LYS A 49 -22.54 -38.08 3.57
CA LYS A 49 -21.69 -38.06 4.76
C LYS A 49 -20.20 -38.08 4.41
N THR A 50 -19.85 -38.83 3.37
CA THR A 50 -18.47 -38.94 2.87
C THR A 50 -18.03 -37.65 2.20
N ASP A 51 -18.89 -37.06 1.37
CA ASP A 51 -18.62 -35.79 0.70
C ASP A 51 -18.44 -34.64 1.71
N VAL A 52 -19.29 -34.57 2.74
CA VAL A 52 -19.17 -33.58 3.81
C VAL A 52 -17.87 -33.76 4.59
N ALA A 53 -17.45 -35.00 4.86
CA ALA A 53 -16.18 -35.27 5.52
C ALA A 53 -14.98 -34.83 4.64
N TRP A 54 -15.04 -35.09 3.33
CA TRP A 54 -14.03 -34.64 2.39
C TRP A 54 -13.97 -33.11 2.29
N MET A 55 -15.14 -32.45 2.22
CA MET A 55 -15.25 -30.99 2.21
C MET A 55 -14.65 -30.38 3.46
N ARG A 56 -14.89 -30.97 4.64
CA ARG A 56 -14.29 -30.53 5.90
C ARG A 56 -12.77 -30.58 5.86
N GLY A 57 -12.20 -31.69 5.40
CA GLY A 57 -10.73 -31.81 5.26
C GLY A 57 -10.14 -30.80 4.27
N LYS A 58 -10.86 -30.51 3.18
CA LYS A 58 -10.44 -29.48 2.22
C LYS A 58 -10.47 -28.08 2.83
N LEU A 59 -11.51 -27.74 3.61
CA LEU A 59 -11.59 -26.47 4.32
C LEU A 59 -10.44 -26.32 5.32
N GLU A 60 -10.14 -27.35 6.11
CA GLU A 60 -8.99 -27.33 7.03
C GLU A 60 -7.65 -27.15 6.29
N SER A 61 -7.51 -27.73 5.10
CA SER A 61 -6.34 -27.50 4.26
C SER A 61 -6.27 -26.06 3.72
N VAL A 62 -7.42 -25.45 3.40
CA VAL A 62 -7.48 -24.06 2.94
C VAL A 62 -7.11 -23.12 4.09
N ASP A 63 -7.63 -23.35 5.30
CA ASP A 63 -7.28 -22.55 6.49
C ASP A 63 -5.78 -22.53 6.74
N LYS A 64 -5.10 -23.69 6.65
CA LYS A 64 -3.64 -23.77 6.77
C LYS A 64 -2.88 -22.99 5.69
N GLN A 65 -3.41 -22.97 4.46
CA GLN A 65 -2.80 -22.18 3.39
C GLN A 65 -2.97 -20.68 3.66
N PHE A 66 -4.14 -20.25 4.14
CA PHE A 66 -4.36 -18.87 4.54
C PHE A 66 -3.42 -18.44 5.67
N GLU A 67 -3.25 -19.25 6.72
CA GLU A 67 -2.26 -18.97 7.78
C GLU A 67 -0.83 -18.85 7.23
N SER A 68 -0.47 -19.67 6.24
CA SER A 68 0.83 -19.58 5.59
C SER A 68 0.98 -18.30 4.75
N VAL A 69 -0.10 -17.83 4.13
CA VAL A 69 -0.13 -16.58 3.36
C VAL A 69 0.01 -15.39 4.30
N ASP A 70 -0.69 -15.37 5.43
CA ASP A 70 -0.59 -14.31 6.44
C ASP A 70 0.85 -14.16 6.94
N LYS A 71 1.54 -15.27 7.25
CA LYS A 71 2.96 -15.25 7.64
C LYS A 71 3.88 -14.67 6.56
N GLN A 72 3.58 -14.95 5.28
CA GLN A 72 4.35 -14.38 4.18
C GLN A 72 4.11 -12.87 4.07
N PHE A 73 2.86 -12.41 4.22
CA PHE A 73 2.55 -10.98 4.25
C PHE A 73 3.26 -10.25 5.40
N GLU A 74 3.27 -10.83 6.61
CA GLU A 74 4.04 -10.25 7.73
C GLU A 74 5.55 -10.16 7.43
N SER A 75 6.10 -11.14 6.72
CA SER A 75 7.51 -11.11 6.28
C SER A 75 7.77 -10.00 5.25
N VAL A 76 6.84 -9.83 4.31
CA VAL A 76 6.89 -8.76 3.29
C VAL A 76 6.83 -7.39 3.96
N ASP A 77 5.93 -7.17 4.91
CA ASP A 77 5.81 -5.91 5.65
C ASP A 77 7.12 -5.54 6.36
N LYS A 78 7.78 -6.50 7.02
CA LYS A 78 9.09 -6.28 7.65
C LYS A 78 10.18 -5.90 6.65
N GLN A 79 10.17 -6.51 5.46
CA GLN A 79 11.12 -6.15 4.41
C GLN A 79 10.86 -4.74 3.89
N PHE A 80 9.60 -4.37 3.68
CA PHE A 80 9.23 -3.01 3.28
C PHE A 80 9.65 -1.96 4.33
N GLU A 81 9.48 -2.24 5.62
CA GLU A 81 9.94 -1.35 6.68
C GLU A 81 11.46 -1.15 6.64
N SER A 82 12.22 -2.22 6.42
CA SER A 82 13.68 -2.17 6.26
C SER A 82 14.10 -1.34 5.06
N VAL A 83 13.44 -1.54 3.91
CA VAL A 83 13.68 -0.76 2.68
C VAL A 83 13.36 0.72 2.94
N ASN A 84 12.26 1.04 3.61
CA ASN A 84 11.90 2.42 3.92
C ASN A 84 12.96 3.13 4.77
N LYS A 85 13.53 2.44 5.77
CA LYS A 85 14.64 2.98 6.59
C LYS A 85 15.90 3.24 5.76
N GLN A 86 16.22 2.37 4.80
CA GLN A 86 17.34 2.59 3.88
C GLN A 86 17.10 3.80 2.98
N PHE A 87 15.89 3.94 2.42
CA PHE A 87 15.52 5.10 1.61
C PHE A 87 15.60 6.41 2.40
N GLU A 88 15.15 6.43 3.66
CA GLU A 88 15.28 7.62 4.51
C GLU A 88 16.76 8.00 4.74
N SER A 89 17.61 7.01 5.00
CA SER A 89 19.07 7.21 5.14
C SER A 89 19.69 7.79 3.87
N VAL A 90 19.35 7.24 2.70
CA VAL A 90 19.81 7.73 1.40
C VAL A 90 19.31 9.16 1.15
N GLY A 91 18.04 9.46 1.46
CA GLY A 91 17.48 10.80 1.33
C GLY A 91 18.23 11.86 2.16
N LYS A 92 18.64 11.51 3.39
CA LYS A 92 19.49 12.38 4.23
C LYS A 92 20.86 12.61 3.61
N GLN A 93 21.51 11.57 3.08
CA GLN A 93 22.81 11.70 2.41
C GLN A 93 22.73 12.58 1.16
N ILE A 94 21.71 12.37 0.31
CA ILE A 94 21.49 13.18 -0.89
C ILE A 94 21.28 14.65 -0.52
N THR A 95 20.49 14.93 0.53
CA THR A 95 20.28 16.30 1.02
C THR A 95 21.59 16.94 1.46
N HIS A 96 22.42 16.20 2.19
CA HIS A 96 23.72 16.68 2.65
C HIS A 96 24.67 16.97 1.48
N VAL A 97 24.78 16.05 0.52
CA VAL A 97 25.58 16.23 -0.70
C VAL A 97 25.09 17.45 -1.49
N THR A 98 23.78 17.59 -1.65
CA THR A 98 23.15 18.71 -2.35
C THR A 98 23.55 20.05 -1.72
N TYR A 99 23.52 20.15 -0.39
CA TYR A 99 23.94 21.37 0.32
C TYR A 99 25.42 21.68 0.09
N ILE A 100 26.29 20.67 0.19
CA ILE A 100 27.74 20.84 -0.08
C ILE A 100 27.96 21.30 -1.52
N THR A 101 27.29 20.69 -2.50
CA THR A 101 27.45 21.06 -3.92
C THR A 101 27.03 22.50 -4.18
N TYR A 102 25.91 22.95 -3.60
CA TYR A 102 25.49 24.35 -3.70
C TYR A 102 26.50 25.30 -3.03
N GLY A 103 27.04 24.91 -1.87
CA GLY A 103 28.09 25.66 -1.19
C GLY A 103 29.36 25.80 -2.04
N LEU A 104 29.83 24.72 -2.67
CA LEU A 104 30.99 24.75 -3.56
C LEU A 104 30.76 25.64 -4.78
N ILE A 105 29.59 25.54 -5.42
CA ILE A 105 29.22 26.42 -6.54
C ILE A 105 29.26 27.89 -6.10
N ALA A 106 28.67 28.22 -4.95
CA ALA A 106 28.69 29.58 -4.41
C ALA A 106 30.11 30.09 -4.16
N LEU A 107 31.01 29.25 -3.64
CA LEU A 107 32.42 29.58 -3.44
C LEU A 107 33.15 29.84 -4.76
N ILE A 108 32.94 28.99 -5.77
CA ILE A 108 33.54 29.17 -7.10
C ILE A 108 33.06 30.48 -7.73
N VAL A 109 31.76 30.75 -7.68
CA VAL A 109 31.18 31.98 -8.20
C VAL A 109 31.75 33.20 -7.48
N ALA A 110 31.88 33.17 -6.16
CA ALA A 110 32.49 34.26 -5.39
C ALA A 110 33.97 34.46 -5.76
N ALA A 111 34.74 33.37 -5.89
CA ALA A 111 36.15 33.40 -6.26
C ALA A 111 36.38 34.02 -7.65
N ILE A 112 35.42 33.92 -8.57
CA ILE A 112 35.49 34.53 -9.90
C ILE A 112 34.92 35.96 -9.87
N ALA A 113 33.76 36.17 -9.27
CA ALA A 113 33.07 37.45 -9.28
C ALA A 113 33.82 38.54 -8.49
N ILE A 114 34.37 38.20 -7.32
CA ILE A 114 35.05 39.19 -6.46
C ILE A 114 36.27 39.81 -7.15
N PRO A 115 37.21 39.04 -7.75
CA PRO A 115 38.33 39.63 -8.49
C PRO A 115 37.90 40.46 -9.69
N GLN A 116 36.89 40.01 -10.46
CA GLN A 116 36.39 40.75 -11.63
C GLN A 116 35.87 42.13 -11.21
N ILE A 117 35.08 42.18 -10.13
CA ILE A 117 34.55 43.43 -9.58
C ILE A 117 35.69 44.30 -9.03
N LEU A 118 36.65 43.71 -8.32
CA LEU A 118 37.78 44.43 -7.72
C LEU A 118 38.68 45.08 -8.78
N ILE A 119 38.95 44.39 -9.89
CA ILE A 119 39.74 44.93 -11.01
C ILE A 119 39.00 46.10 -11.66
N ALA A 120 37.69 45.96 -11.93
CA ALA A 120 36.88 47.04 -12.50
C ALA A 120 36.87 48.28 -11.59
N TRP A 121 36.74 48.10 -10.27
CA TRP A 121 36.78 49.19 -9.31
C TRP A 121 38.16 49.84 -9.20
N ARG A 122 39.24 49.04 -9.25
CA ARG A 122 40.63 49.53 -9.22
C ARG A 122 40.95 50.40 -10.44
N ALA A 123 40.49 50.00 -11.62
CA ALA A 123 40.72 50.74 -12.86
C ALA A 123 40.14 52.16 -12.81
N GLU A 124 38.91 52.32 -12.28
CA GLU A 124 38.30 53.63 -12.13
C GLU A 124 39.05 54.50 -11.11
N LYS A 125 39.39 53.92 -9.95
CA LYS A 125 40.07 54.65 -8.89
C LYS A 125 41.49 55.09 -9.27
N SER A 126 42.25 54.28 -10.02
CA SER A 126 43.61 54.64 -10.49
C SER A 126 43.60 55.93 -11.30
N ARG A 127 42.69 56.04 -12.27
CA ARG A 127 42.55 57.24 -13.12
C ARG A 127 42.21 58.51 -12.32
N SER A 128 41.45 58.37 -11.25
CA SER A 128 41.14 59.52 -10.37
C SER A 128 42.34 59.94 -9.51
N LEU A 129 43.23 59.00 -9.19
CA LEU A 129 44.39 59.22 -8.34
C LEU A 129 45.54 59.82 -9.15
N GLU A 130 45.77 59.32 -10.37
CA GLU A 130 46.74 59.87 -11.33
C GLU A 130 46.50 61.37 -11.55
N ARG A 131 45.26 61.76 -11.85
CA ARG A 131 44.88 63.18 -11.99
C ARG A 131 45.18 64.03 -10.75
N LYS A 132 44.96 63.49 -9.55
CA LYS A 132 45.26 64.21 -8.30
C LYS A 132 46.77 64.32 -8.05
N VAL A 133 47.55 63.30 -8.41
CA VAL A 133 49.00 63.33 -8.31
C VAL A 133 49.56 64.39 -9.26
N GLU A 134 49.11 64.40 -10.52
CA GLU A 134 49.53 65.41 -11.51
C GLU A 134 49.24 66.84 -11.02
N MET A 135 48.01 67.12 -10.55
CA MET A 135 47.66 68.44 -10.02
C MET A 135 48.54 68.86 -8.83
N LEU A 136 48.80 67.96 -7.87
CA LEU A 136 49.66 68.27 -6.73
C LEU A 136 51.13 68.48 -7.16
N THR A 137 51.60 67.75 -8.18
CA THR A 137 52.95 67.94 -8.73
C THR A 137 53.08 69.32 -9.36
N GLU A 138 52.10 69.74 -10.16
CA GLU A 138 52.07 71.10 -10.72
C GLU A 138 51.96 72.17 -9.63
N GLU A 139 51.14 71.97 -8.60
CA GLU A 139 51.04 72.88 -7.46
C GLU A 139 52.37 73.03 -6.72
N ILE A 140 53.10 71.93 -6.49
CA ILE A 140 54.45 71.98 -5.87
C ILE A 140 55.44 72.72 -6.78
N GLU A 141 55.43 72.47 -8.09
CA GLU A 141 56.33 73.16 -9.01
C GLU A 141 56.04 74.67 -9.08
N THR A 142 54.77 75.05 -9.11
CA THR A 142 54.35 76.45 -9.10
C THR A 142 54.68 77.13 -7.77
N LEU A 143 54.46 76.49 -6.63
CA LEU A 143 54.87 77.00 -5.32
C LEU A 143 56.39 77.16 -5.22
N LYS A 144 57.17 76.19 -5.73
CA LYS A 144 58.64 76.33 -5.80
C LYS A 144 59.05 77.52 -6.66
N ARG A 145 58.41 77.74 -7.81
CA ARG A 145 58.68 78.92 -8.65
C ARG A 145 58.27 80.23 -7.96
N GLN A 146 57.13 80.26 -7.27
CA GLN A 146 56.69 81.43 -6.50
C GLN A 146 57.68 81.75 -5.36
N GLN A 147 58.20 80.75 -4.65
CA GLN A 147 59.19 80.91 -3.60
C GLN A 147 60.58 81.34 -4.13
N ILE A 148 60.89 81.07 -5.40
CA ILE A 148 62.13 81.53 -6.05
C ILE A 148 62.00 82.97 -6.57
N ILE A 149 60.80 83.40 -7.02
CA ILE A 149 60.56 84.74 -7.57
C ILE A 149 60.31 85.79 -6.48
N HIS A 150 59.82 85.38 -5.31
CA HIS A 150 59.89 86.20 -4.10
C HIS A 150 61.13 85.74 -3.31
N PRO A 151 62.32 86.35 -3.53
CA PRO A 151 63.40 86.14 -2.59
C PRO A 151 62.83 86.53 -1.22
N ARG A 152 62.89 85.59 -0.30
CA ARG A 152 62.73 85.87 1.12
C ARG A 152 63.94 86.69 1.56
N ASP A 153 63.96 87.94 1.13
CA ASP A 153 64.79 88.98 1.70
C ASP A 153 64.01 89.52 2.90
N ALA A 154 64.62 89.40 4.08
CA ALA A 154 64.18 89.80 5.43
C ALA A 154 63.33 88.79 6.24
#